data_AF-A0A972QLI6-F1
#
_entry.id   AF-A0A972QLI6-F1
#
_cell.length_a   1.000
_cell.length_b   1.000
_cell.length_c   1.000
_cell.angle_alpha   90.00
_cell.angle_beta   90.00
_cell.angle_gamma   90.00
#
_symmetry.space_group_name_H-M   'P 1'
#
loop_
_entity.id
_entity.type
_entity.pdbx_description
1 polymer ?
#
loop_
_entity_poly.entity_id
_entity_poly.type
_entity_poly.pdbx_seq_one_letter_code
_entity_poly.pdbx_strand_id
1 'polypeptide(L)'
;NEKVAFEVALAASICGVRALASMKHVGVNVAHDPLMTAGYIGAKGGLVLLSADDPSTWSSQNEQDNRYIALQGYIPILEPSSVQEAKDMMADAFKLSEQFGQLFMLRSVTRIGHARSDITLGEISRERRKGQFIKDRTRLVYTPREARINKPLMLERFERIKKAVK
;
A
#
# COMPACT_ATOMS: atom_id res chain seq x y z
N ASN A 1 -5.96 -0.06 16.80
CA ASN A 1 -5.73 1.23 16.12
C ASN A 1 -5.13 0.95 14.74
N GLU A 2 -4.83 1.98 13.98
CA GLU A 2 -4.37 1.93 12.59
C GLU A 2 -2.99 1.28 12.45
N LYS A 3 -2.12 1.46 13.45
CA LYS A 3 -0.83 0.76 13.54
C LYS A 3 -1.04 -0.75 13.48
N VAL A 4 -1.85 -1.29 14.39
CA VAL A 4 -2.13 -2.73 14.47
C VAL A 4 -2.82 -3.23 13.20
N ALA A 5 -3.77 -2.46 12.66
CA ALA A 5 -4.47 -2.83 11.43
C ALA A 5 -3.50 -2.96 10.24
N PHE A 6 -2.54 -2.03 10.11
CA PHE A 6 -1.52 -2.08 9.07
C PHE A 6 -0.54 -3.24 9.28
N GLU A 7 -0.06 -3.48 10.51
CA GLU A 7 0.86 -4.58 10.82
C GLU A 7 0.23 -5.96 10.54
N VAL A 8 -1.07 -6.13 10.83
CA VAL A 8 -1.81 -7.35 10.51
C VAL A 8 -1.89 -7.55 8.98
N ALA A 9 -2.17 -6.49 8.22
CA ALA A 9 -2.19 -6.57 6.76
C ALA A 9 -0.80 -6.89 6.18
N LEU A 10 0.26 -6.27 6.72
CA LEU A 10 1.64 -6.57 6.35
C LEU A 10 2.00 -8.03 6.63
N ALA A 11 1.66 -8.55 7.82
CA ALA A 11 1.90 -9.93 8.19
C ALA A 11 1.17 -10.92 7.26
N ALA A 12 -0.09 -10.64 6.92
CA ALA A 12 -0.85 -11.42 5.94
C ALA A 12 -0.16 -11.42 4.56
N SER A 13 0.30 -10.25 4.10
CA SER A 13 1.06 -10.16 2.84
C SER A 13 2.37 -10.95 2.88
N ILE A 14 3.13 -10.89 3.99
CA ILE A 14 4.36 -11.68 4.18
C ILE A 14 4.06 -13.19 4.09
N CYS A 15 2.91 -13.63 4.59
CA CYS A 15 2.44 -15.01 4.49
C CYS A 15 1.98 -15.40 3.07
N GLY A 16 1.96 -14.48 2.10
CA GLY A 16 1.64 -14.78 0.70
C GLY A 16 0.16 -14.63 0.32
N VAL A 17 -0.66 -14.00 1.17
CA VAL A 17 -2.06 -13.67 0.84
C VAL A 17 -2.22 -12.18 0.57
N ARG A 18 -3.18 -11.80 -0.29
CA ARG A 18 -3.52 -10.39 -0.52
C ARG A 18 -4.06 -9.77 0.76
N ALA A 19 -3.59 -8.58 1.08
CA ALA A 19 -4.08 -7.82 2.23
C ALA A 19 -4.23 -6.33 1.91
N LEU A 20 -5.25 -5.72 2.51
CA LEU A 20 -5.54 -4.29 2.43
C LEU A 20 -5.64 -3.74 3.85
N ALA A 21 -4.99 -2.61 4.10
CA ALA A 21 -5.35 -1.74 5.22
C ALA A 21 -6.01 -0.47 4.65
N SER A 22 -7.15 -0.07 5.22
CA SER A 22 -7.83 1.17 4.84
C SER A 22 -7.94 2.09 6.04
N MET A 23 -7.61 3.35 5.85
CA MET A 23 -7.71 4.37 6.88
C MET A 23 -7.81 5.76 6.26
N LYS A 24 -8.24 6.74 7.05
CA LYS A 24 -8.12 8.15 6.68
C LYS A 24 -6.67 8.60 6.79
N HIS A 25 -6.30 9.69 6.12
CA HIS A 25 -4.93 10.23 6.14
C HIS A 25 -4.37 10.42 7.56
N VAL A 26 -5.15 10.90 8.53
CA VAL A 26 -4.70 11.02 9.93
C VAL A 26 -4.32 9.69 10.57
N GLY A 27 -4.97 8.61 10.17
CA GLY A 27 -4.67 7.24 10.60
C GLY A 27 -3.33 6.74 10.04
N VAL A 28 -2.92 7.22 8.88
CA VAL A 28 -1.60 6.92 8.30
C VAL A 28 -0.49 7.47 9.21
N ASN A 29 -0.71 8.59 9.91
CA ASN A 29 0.25 9.08 10.91
C ASN A 29 0.42 8.10 12.07
N VAL A 30 -0.68 7.49 12.52
CA VAL A 30 -0.67 6.48 13.59
C VAL A 30 0.08 5.22 13.13
N ALA A 31 -0.04 4.86 11.85
CA ALA A 31 0.65 3.73 11.23
C ALA A 31 2.02 4.08 10.62
N HIS A 32 2.54 5.30 10.84
CA HIS A 32 3.68 5.79 10.06
C HIS A 32 4.98 5.00 10.30
N ASP A 33 5.26 4.65 11.57
CA ASP A 33 6.42 3.86 11.97
C ASP A 33 6.51 2.49 11.26
N PRO A 34 5.48 1.61 11.33
CA PRO A 34 5.52 0.36 10.59
C PRO A 34 5.41 0.57 9.06
N LEU A 35 4.77 1.63 8.58
CA LEU A 35 4.70 1.95 7.15
C LEU A 35 6.09 2.21 6.56
N MET A 36 6.92 2.99 7.27
CA MET A 36 8.30 3.25 6.85
C MET A 36 9.12 1.96 6.78
N THR A 37 8.96 1.06 7.75
CA THR A 37 9.65 -0.24 7.75
C THR A 37 9.13 -1.15 6.64
N ALA A 38 7.82 -1.14 6.38
CA ALA A 38 7.19 -1.92 5.31
C ALA A 38 7.71 -1.53 3.92
N GLY A 39 8.03 -0.26 3.68
CA GLY A 39 8.68 0.18 2.44
C GLY A 39 9.96 -0.59 2.13
N TYR A 40 10.74 -0.91 3.17
CA TYR A 40 11.95 -1.71 3.00
C TYR A 40 11.67 -3.23 2.94
N ILE A 41 10.73 -3.75 3.74
CA ILE A 41 10.35 -5.19 3.74
C ILE A 41 9.73 -5.61 2.40
N GLY A 42 8.95 -4.70 1.80
CA GLY A 42 8.12 -4.95 0.63
C GLY A 42 6.92 -5.86 0.91
N ALA A 43 6.34 -6.39 -0.15
CA ALA A 43 5.18 -7.29 -0.11
C ALA A 43 5.56 -8.68 -0.64
N LYS A 44 4.72 -9.69 -0.38
CA LYS A 44 4.85 -11.02 -1.02
C LYS A 44 3.53 -11.44 -1.65
N GLY A 45 2.43 -11.41 -0.88
CA GLY A 45 1.09 -11.78 -1.35
C GLY A 45 0.30 -10.66 -2.02
N GLY A 46 0.89 -9.47 -2.17
CA GLY A 46 0.19 -8.23 -2.49
C GLY A 46 -0.22 -7.48 -1.23
N LEU A 47 0.15 -6.20 -1.12
CA LEU A 47 -0.18 -5.31 -0.02
C LEU A 47 -0.57 -3.94 -0.55
N VAL A 48 -1.79 -3.52 -0.21
CA VAL A 48 -2.30 -2.19 -0.55
C VAL A 48 -2.61 -1.42 0.73
N LEU A 49 -2.26 -0.14 0.74
CA LEU A 49 -2.74 0.82 1.73
C LEU A 49 -3.71 1.78 1.04
N LEU A 50 -5.00 1.74 1.41
CA LEU A 50 -5.96 2.75 1.00
C LEU A 50 -5.86 3.95 1.97
N SER A 51 -5.35 5.07 1.47
CA SER A 51 -5.37 6.36 2.18
C SER A 51 -6.54 7.19 1.69
N ALA A 52 -7.51 7.44 2.56
CA ALA A 52 -8.58 8.40 2.31
C ALA A 52 -8.12 9.80 2.77
N ASP A 53 -7.56 10.56 1.83
CA ASP A 53 -7.15 11.94 2.03
C ASP A 53 -8.38 12.87 2.00
N ASP A 54 -8.34 13.95 2.78
CA ASP A 54 -9.46 14.88 2.93
C ASP A 54 -8.99 16.31 2.61
N PRO A 55 -8.75 16.62 1.33
CA PRO A 55 -8.38 17.97 0.94
C PRO A 55 -9.47 18.95 1.38
N SER A 56 -9.07 20.12 1.86
CA SER A 56 -9.94 21.12 2.49
C SER A 56 -10.66 20.67 3.77
N THR A 57 -10.28 19.54 4.38
CA THR A 57 -10.66 19.17 5.76
C THR A 57 -12.19 19.05 5.98
N TRP A 58 -12.92 18.32 5.11
CA TRP A 58 -14.38 18.22 5.21
C TRP A 58 -14.87 17.52 6.49
N SER A 59 -14.09 16.57 7.00
CA SER A 59 -14.45 15.75 8.16
C SER A 59 -13.22 15.32 8.96
N SER A 60 -12.16 16.12 8.92
CA SER A 60 -10.87 15.84 9.56
C SER A 60 -10.45 16.99 10.45
N GLN A 61 -9.41 16.79 11.26
CA GLN A 61 -8.84 17.83 12.10
C GLN A 61 -7.85 18.71 11.32
N ASN A 62 -7.29 18.20 10.22
CA ASN A 62 -6.35 18.90 9.35
C ASN A 62 -6.45 18.41 7.91
N GLU A 63 -5.82 19.15 7.01
CA GLU A 63 -5.55 18.74 5.63
C GLU A 63 -4.17 18.09 5.58
N GLN A 64 -4.07 16.90 5.01
CA GLN A 64 -2.79 16.21 4.80
C GLN A 64 -2.72 15.63 3.40
N ASP A 65 -1.55 15.78 2.81
CA ASP A 65 -1.22 15.19 1.53
C ASP A 65 -0.27 14.01 1.74
N ASN A 66 -0.84 12.80 1.70
CA ASN A 66 -0.07 11.59 1.98
C ASN A 66 0.85 11.17 0.83
N ARG A 67 0.90 11.93 -0.28
CA ARG A 67 1.95 11.79 -1.30
C ARG A 67 3.34 12.00 -0.71
N TYR A 68 3.48 12.89 0.27
CA TYR A 68 4.77 13.13 0.95
C TYR A 68 5.19 11.96 1.85
N ILE A 69 4.24 11.35 2.56
CA ILE A 69 4.50 10.15 3.38
C ILE A 69 4.91 8.97 2.48
N ALA A 70 4.18 8.76 1.39
CA ALA A 70 4.51 7.72 0.43
C ALA A 70 5.89 7.95 -0.21
N LEU A 71 6.23 9.20 -0.55
CA LEU A 71 7.56 9.55 -1.06
C LEU A 71 8.66 9.23 -0.04
N GLN A 72 8.46 9.56 1.24
CA GLN A 72 9.41 9.23 2.31
C GLN A 72 9.67 7.72 2.42
N GLY A 73 8.63 6.91 2.25
CA GLY A 73 8.70 5.45 2.30
C GLY A 73 9.09 4.77 0.98
N TYR A 74 9.32 5.50 -0.11
CA TYR A 74 9.50 4.96 -1.47
C TYR A 74 8.34 4.04 -1.89
N ILE A 75 7.13 4.49 -1.56
CA ILE A 75 5.88 3.79 -1.83
C ILE A 75 5.24 4.41 -3.08
N PRO A 76 5.03 3.63 -4.15
CA PRO A 76 4.28 4.08 -5.32
C PRO A 76 2.80 4.32 -4.99
N ILE A 77 2.20 5.27 -5.69
CA ILE A 77 0.82 5.72 -5.45
C ILE A 77 0.01 5.58 -6.73
N LEU A 78 -1.24 5.15 -6.57
CA LEU A 78 -2.28 5.22 -7.60
C LEU A 78 -3.35 6.21 -7.12
N GLU A 79 -3.76 7.12 -7.99
CA GLU A 79 -4.69 8.22 -7.69
C GLU A 79 -5.87 8.19 -8.68
N PRO A 80 -6.99 7.52 -8.32
CA PRO A 80 -8.16 7.47 -9.19
C PRO A 80 -8.88 8.82 -9.26
N SER A 81 -9.38 9.15 -10.45
CA SER A 81 -10.16 10.36 -10.74
C SER A 81 -11.65 10.09 -10.94
N SER A 82 -12.06 8.81 -10.96
CA SER A 82 -13.46 8.38 -11.09
C SER A 82 -13.74 7.11 -10.27
N VAL A 83 -15.02 6.77 -10.09
CA VAL A 83 -15.44 5.51 -9.41
C VAL A 83 -14.97 4.29 -10.20
N GLN A 84 -15.02 4.35 -11.55
CA GLN A 84 -14.53 3.27 -12.41
C GLN A 84 -13.02 3.08 -12.25
N GLU A 85 -12.24 4.17 -12.27
CA GLU A 85 -10.79 4.12 -12.03
C GLU A 85 -10.46 3.62 -10.63
N ALA A 86 -11.21 4.01 -9.60
CA ALA A 86 -10.99 3.53 -8.25
C ALA A 86 -11.14 2.00 -8.16
N LYS A 87 -12.12 1.42 -8.88
CA LYS A 87 -12.27 -0.03 -8.99
C LYS A 87 -11.08 -0.66 -9.73
N ASP A 88 -10.71 -0.12 -10.88
CA ASP A 88 -9.67 -0.70 -11.74
C ASP A 88 -8.27 -0.60 -11.09
N MET A 89 -7.92 0.58 -10.60
CA MET A 89 -6.65 0.83 -9.91
C MET A 89 -6.49 0.02 -8.63
N MET A 90 -7.58 -0.34 -7.93
CA MET A 90 -7.47 -1.26 -6.78
C MET A 90 -7.01 -2.66 -7.23
N ALA A 91 -7.57 -3.18 -8.32
CA ALA A 91 -7.14 -4.46 -8.87
C ALA A 91 -5.68 -4.40 -9.35
N ASP A 92 -5.30 -3.30 -10.00
CA ASP A 92 -3.94 -3.10 -10.48
C ASP A 92 -2.93 -2.88 -9.34
N ALA A 93 -3.31 -2.21 -8.26
CA ALA A 93 -2.48 -2.06 -7.06
C ALA A 93 -2.02 -3.42 -6.52
N PHE A 94 -2.92 -4.41 -6.45
CA PHE A 94 -2.56 -5.76 -6.03
C PHE A 94 -1.65 -6.48 -7.03
N LYS A 95 -1.95 -6.39 -8.33
CA LYS A 95 -1.12 -7.02 -9.38
C LYS A 95 0.30 -6.44 -9.37
N LEU A 96 0.41 -5.11 -9.32
CA LEU A 96 1.69 -4.41 -9.28
C LEU A 96 2.44 -4.72 -7.98
N SER A 97 1.74 -4.77 -6.85
CA SER A 97 2.34 -5.12 -5.57
C SER A 97 2.96 -6.53 -5.59
N GLU A 98 2.28 -7.49 -6.21
CA GLU A 98 2.77 -8.87 -6.41
C GLU A 98 3.95 -8.91 -7.38
N GLN A 99 3.83 -8.25 -8.53
CA GLN A 99 4.85 -8.23 -9.58
C GLN A 99 6.18 -7.63 -9.08
N PHE A 100 6.12 -6.55 -8.31
CA PHE A 100 7.31 -5.84 -7.84
C PHE A 100 7.72 -6.21 -6.41
N GLY A 101 6.91 -6.99 -5.69
CA GLY A 101 7.15 -7.33 -4.29
C GLY A 101 7.22 -6.08 -3.40
N GLN A 102 6.41 -5.07 -3.68
CA GLN A 102 6.39 -3.78 -2.97
C GLN A 102 4.97 -3.42 -2.55
N LEU A 103 4.78 -2.70 -1.45
CA LEU A 103 3.46 -2.17 -1.12
C LEU A 103 3.09 -1.02 -2.06
N PHE A 104 1.80 -0.86 -2.35
CA PHE A 104 1.27 0.25 -3.12
C PHE A 104 0.25 1.03 -2.28
N MET A 105 0.28 2.36 -2.39
CA MET A 105 -0.76 3.21 -1.82
C MET A 105 -1.82 3.48 -2.89
N LEU A 106 -3.08 3.22 -2.59
CA LEU A 106 -4.19 3.77 -3.35
C LEU A 106 -4.69 5.00 -2.60
N ARG A 107 -4.49 6.19 -3.16
CA ARG A 107 -4.89 7.45 -2.53
C ARG A 107 -6.23 7.89 -3.10
N SER A 108 -7.28 7.84 -2.28
CA SER A 108 -8.58 8.41 -2.60
C SER A 108 -8.73 9.77 -1.92
N VAL A 109 -9.57 10.64 -2.48
CA VAL A 109 -10.01 11.88 -1.84
C VAL A 109 -11.49 11.83 -1.51
N THR A 110 -11.97 12.74 -0.65
CA THR A 110 -13.38 12.84 -0.22
C THR A 110 -14.37 12.78 -1.38
N ARG A 111 -14.10 13.48 -2.49
CA ARG A 111 -14.98 13.49 -3.67
C ARG A 111 -15.16 12.08 -4.28
N ILE A 112 -14.08 11.30 -4.37
CA ILE A 112 -14.11 9.93 -4.91
C ILE A 112 -14.70 8.97 -3.88
N GLY A 113 -14.34 9.09 -2.60
CA GLY A 113 -14.82 8.22 -1.53
C GLY A 113 -16.34 8.30 -1.28
N HIS A 114 -16.97 9.43 -1.64
CA HIS A 114 -18.42 9.62 -1.55
C HIS A 114 -19.14 9.56 -2.91
N ALA A 115 -18.43 9.36 -4.01
CA ALA A 115 -19.02 9.27 -5.33
C ALA A 115 -19.75 7.93 -5.55
N ARG A 116 -20.71 7.93 -6.48
CA ARG A 116 -21.42 6.74 -6.97
C ARG A 116 -21.58 6.87 -8.47
N SER A 117 -21.36 5.77 -9.19
CA SER A 117 -21.68 5.64 -10.61
C SER A 117 -21.89 4.17 -10.93
N ASP A 118 -22.50 3.91 -12.08
CA ASP A 118 -22.42 2.59 -12.68
C ASP A 118 -20.97 2.27 -13.04
N ILE A 119 -20.60 0.99 -12.98
CA ILE A 119 -19.26 0.50 -13.31
C ILE A 119 -19.35 -0.77 -14.16
N THR A 120 -18.33 -0.99 -14.97
CA THR A 120 -18.15 -2.24 -15.70
C THR A 120 -17.34 -3.20 -14.85
N LEU A 121 -17.89 -4.37 -14.52
CA LEU A 121 -17.13 -5.38 -13.77
C LEU A 121 -16.08 -6.05 -14.67
N GLY A 122 -14.92 -6.32 -14.08
CA GLY A 122 -13.88 -7.14 -14.71
C GLY A 122 -13.94 -8.59 -14.23
N GLU A 123 -13.00 -9.40 -14.69
CA GLU A 123 -12.87 -10.78 -14.20
C GLU A 123 -12.53 -10.81 -12.70
N ILE A 124 -13.24 -11.65 -11.95
CA ILE A 124 -12.99 -11.87 -10.52
C ILE A 124 -12.22 -13.17 -10.37
N SER A 125 -10.97 -13.08 -9.92
CA SER A 125 -10.18 -14.27 -9.60
C SER A 125 -10.85 -15.08 -8.49
N ARG A 126 -11.03 -16.38 -8.74
CA ARG A 126 -11.51 -17.35 -7.74
C ARG A 126 -10.38 -18.04 -6.99
N GLU A 127 -9.14 -17.59 -7.18
CA GLU A 127 -7.95 -18.15 -6.56
C GLU A 127 -8.05 -18.04 -5.03
N ARG A 128 -7.90 -19.17 -4.34
CA ARG A 128 -7.80 -19.21 -2.87
C ARG A 128 -6.36 -19.44 -2.46
N ARG A 129 -5.68 -18.38 -2.04
CA ARG A 129 -4.30 -18.47 -1.53
C ARG A 129 -4.31 -18.96 -0.09
N LYS A 130 -3.46 -19.94 0.22
CA LYS A 130 -3.19 -20.38 1.59
C LYS A 130 -1.96 -19.64 2.10
N GLY A 131 -2.11 -18.92 3.21
CA GLY A 131 -1.00 -18.23 3.85
C GLY A 131 -0.04 -19.22 4.50
N GLN A 132 1.27 -19.01 4.31
CA GLN A 132 2.31 -19.73 5.00
C GLN A 132 3.39 -18.76 5.46
N PHE A 133 3.66 -18.75 6.77
CA PHE A 133 4.76 -18.00 7.33
C PHE A 133 6.08 -18.72 7.08
N ILE A 134 7.00 -18.05 6.39
CA ILE A 134 8.37 -18.54 6.17
C ILE A 134 9.30 -17.61 6.93
N LYS A 135 10.10 -18.19 7.84
CA LYS A 135 11.09 -17.44 8.61
C LYS A 135 12.22 -16.97 7.70
N ASP A 136 12.43 -15.67 7.63
CA ASP A 136 13.56 -15.02 6.95
C ASP A 136 14.08 -13.89 7.83
N ARG A 137 15.19 -14.12 8.53
CA ARG A 137 15.75 -13.14 9.46
C ARG A 137 16.28 -11.90 8.72
N THR A 138 16.83 -12.07 7.52
CA THR A 138 17.44 -10.98 6.75
C THR A 138 16.40 -10.00 6.20
N ARG A 139 15.19 -10.50 5.93
CA ARG A 139 14.07 -9.69 5.45
C ARG A 139 13.11 -9.24 6.54
N LEU A 140 12.88 -10.05 7.58
CA LEU A 140 11.77 -9.83 8.53
C LEU A 140 12.21 -9.32 9.90
N VAL A 141 13.51 -9.26 10.18
CA VAL A 141 14.03 -8.66 11.42
C VAL A 141 14.76 -7.36 11.08
N TYR A 142 14.15 -6.23 11.39
CA TYR A 142 14.68 -4.91 11.07
C TYR A 142 15.54 -4.34 12.19
N THR A 143 16.79 -4.82 12.27
CA THR A 143 17.84 -4.11 13.00
C THR A 143 18.56 -3.12 12.08
N PRO A 144 19.39 -2.18 12.60
CA PRO A 144 20.13 -1.24 11.77
C PRO A 144 21.00 -1.89 10.69
N ARG A 145 21.49 -3.12 10.91
CA ARG A 145 22.28 -3.85 9.91
C ARG A 145 21.42 -4.25 8.71
N GLU A 146 20.28 -4.89 8.96
CA GLU A 146 19.36 -5.34 7.91
C GLU A 146 18.73 -4.15 7.18
N ALA A 147 18.41 -3.06 7.88
CA ALA A 147 17.92 -1.83 7.25
C ALA A 147 18.91 -1.26 6.21
N ARG A 148 20.22 -1.26 6.52
CA ARG A 148 21.27 -0.83 5.56
C ARG A 148 21.37 -1.75 4.34
N ILE A 149 21.23 -3.06 4.54
CA ILE A 149 21.26 -4.06 3.45
C ILE A 149 20.02 -3.93 2.56
N ASN A 150 18.85 -3.71 3.16
CA ASN A 150 17.59 -3.66 2.43
C ASN A 150 17.32 -2.29 1.76
N LYS A 151 18.04 -1.22 2.16
CA LYS A 151 17.91 0.10 1.54
C LYS A 151 18.19 0.09 0.03
N PRO A 152 19.33 -0.43 -0.47
CA PRO A 152 19.55 -0.58 -1.91
C PRO A 152 18.46 -1.38 -2.62
N LEU A 153 17.98 -2.48 -2.02
CA LEU A 153 16.94 -3.33 -2.59
C LEU A 153 15.59 -2.59 -2.73
N MET A 154 15.24 -1.76 -1.74
CA MET A 154 14.06 -0.90 -1.81
C MET A 154 14.18 0.11 -2.97
N LEU A 155 15.34 0.75 -3.11
CA LEU A 155 15.58 1.69 -4.20
C LEU A 155 15.54 1.01 -5.57
N GLU A 156 16.12 -0.18 -5.70
CA GLU A 156 16.06 -0.97 -6.93
C GLU A 156 14.62 -1.32 -7.31
N ARG A 157 13.81 -1.80 -6.35
CA ARG A 157 12.37 -2.04 -6.58
C ARG A 157 11.67 -0.77 -7.07
N PHE A 158 11.93 0.37 -6.42
CA PHE A 158 11.30 1.64 -6.79
C PHE A 158 11.70 2.11 -8.20
N GLU A 159 12.98 1.98 -8.58
CA GLU A 159 13.43 2.30 -9.94
C GLU A 159 12.86 1.36 -11.01
N ARG A 160 12.72 0.07 -10.69
CA ARG A 160 12.02 -0.89 -11.58
C ARG A 160 10.58 -0.49 -11.81
N ILE A 161 9.88 -0.06 -10.77
CA ILE A 161 8.49 0.43 -10.87
C ILE A 161 8.43 1.69 -11.73
N LYS A 162 9.30 2.68 -11.51
CA LYS A 162 9.35 3.91 -12.34
C LYS A 162 9.55 3.61 -13.82
N LYS A 163 10.39 2.64 -14.17
CA LYS A 163 10.65 2.24 -15.56
C LYS A 163 9.46 1.53 -16.20
N ALA A 164 8.64 0.83 -15.42
CA ALA A 164 7.50 0.10 -15.94
C ALA A 164 6.25 0.97 -16.19
N VAL A 165 6.22 2.18 -15.64
CA VAL A 165 5.09 3.12 -15.72
C VAL A 165 5.41 4.35 -16.60
N LYS A 166 6.64 4.45 -17.13
CA LYS A 166 7.03 5.42 -18.16
C LYS A 166 6.76 4.86 -19.55
#